data_AF-A0A401T4G5-F1
#
_entry.id   AF-A0A401T4G5-F1
#
_cell.length_a   1.000
_cell.length_b   1.000
_cell.length_c   1.000
_cell.angle_alpha   90.00
_cell.angle_beta   90.00
_cell.angle_gamma   90.00
#
_symmetry.space_group_name_H-M   'P 1'
#
loop_
_entity.id
_entity.type
_entity.pdbx_description
1 polymer ?
#
loop_
_entity_poly.entity_id
_entity_poly.type
_entity_poly.pdbx_seq_one_letter_code
_entity_poly.pdbx_strand_id
1 'polypeptide(L)'
;FRELVYQIAEQFRVLGKPLGLKDCVVVGGIDMVSQALELSRKPHVVIATPGRLADHIRSSDTFNLKKIKFLVLDEADRLLEQGCTDFTQDLELILSAVPAKRQTLLFSATLTDTLQELKKIAMNKPFFWESKTEVRTVTELDQRYLLVPERVKEAFLVQIIQKFQDEHEDWSIIIFTNTCKMCQILNMMLRRFNFPCGALHSMMKQKQRFSTLAKFKSSIFKILVATDVASRGLDIPTVHVVINHNTPGLPKIYIHRVGRTARAGRHGISITLVTQYDIYLVHAIEQETKMKLKEFLVDEEDVLKILTHVNVTRRECEIELESTDFDEKKEINKRKQMILEGKDPDVELKRKMELEKIKERKRKFQQRICETLERQTATRLKHKLLKKKRKQAKRAGQVLVGAGI
;
A
#
# COMPACT_ATOMS: atom_id res chain seq x y z
N PHE A 1 5.29 -4.31 -13.04
CA PHE A 1 6.06 -3.27 -12.31
C PHE A 1 7.32 -2.93 -13.11
N ARG A 2 7.83 -1.69 -13.06
CA ARG A 2 9.03 -1.30 -13.84
C ARG A 2 10.27 -2.02 -13.32
N GLU A 3 10.33 -2.21 -12.01
CA GLU A 3 11.43 -2.84 -11.32
C GLU A 3 11.56 -4.33 -11.67
N LEU A 4 10.43 -5.03 -11.67
CA LEU A 4 10.37 -6.45 -12.03
C LEU A 4 10.91 -6.68 -13.42
N VAL A 5 10.58 -5.80 -14.37
CA VAL A 5 11.12 -5.85 -15.73
C VAL A 5 12.65 -5.82 -15.74
N TYR A 6 13.26 -4.95 -14.94
CA TYR A 6 14.73 -4.89 -14.83
C TYR A 6 15.32 -6.14 -14.18
N GLN A 7 14.65 -6.70 -13.18
CA GLN A 7 15.11 -7.92 -12.50
C GLN A 7 15.08 -9.12 -13.43
N ILE A 8 13.98 -9.28 -14.18
CA ILE A 8 13.87 -10.31 -15.23
C ILE A 8 14.94 -10.08 -16.31
N ALA A 9 15.18 -8.84 -16.73
CA ALA A 9 16.21 -8.51 -17.71
C ALA A 9 17.62 -8.90 -17.23
N GLU A 10 17.93 -8.66 -15.96
CA GLU A 10 19.18 -9.09 -15.36
C GLU A 10 19.34 -10.62 -15.41
N GLN A 11 18.29 -11.38 -15.11
CA GLN A 11 18.34 -12.85 -15.22
C GLN A 11 18.61 -13.30 -16.66
N PHE A 12 17.95 -12.70 -17.66
CA PHE A 12 18.22 -13.00 -19.07
C PHE A 12 19.64 -12.62 -19.49
N ARG A 13 20.20 -11.53 -18.98
CA ARG A 13 21.59 -11.15 -19.27
C ARG A 13 22.57 -12.13 -18.67
N VAL A 14 22.35 -12.56 -17.42
CA VAL A 14 23.20 -13.55 -16.74
C VAL A 14 23.20 -14.88 -17.50
N LEU A 15 22.01 -15.41 -17.81
CA LEU A 15 21.86 -16.70 -18.49
C LEU A 15 22.21 -16.63 -19.99
N GLY A 16 21.93 -15.51 -20.63
CA GLY A 16 22.05 -15.33 -22.08
C GLY A 16 23.40 -14.81 -22.55
N LYS A 17 24.29 -14.37 -21.64
CA LYS A 17 25.63 -13.84 -21.99
C LYS A 17 26.46 -14.82 -22.85
N PRO A 18 26.53 -16.13 -22.55
CA PRO A 18 27.26 -17.08 -23.39
C PRO A 18 26.65 -17.27 -24.80
N LEU A 19 25.35 -16.97 -24.95
CA LEU A 19 24.59 -17.17 -26.19
C LEU A 19 24.53 -15.92 -27.07
N GLY A 20 25.14 -14.80 -26.64
CA GLY A 20 24.98 -13.51 -27.32
C GLY A 20 23.54 -13.01 -27.33
N LEU A 21 22.75 -13.37 -26.31
CA LEU A 21 21.35 -12.95 -26.18
C LEU A 21 21.28 -11.41 -26.12
N LYS A 22 20.28 -10.84 -26.79
CA LYS A 22 20.05 -9.40 -26.84
C LYS A 22 18.68 -9.15 -26.23
N ASP A 23 18.64 -8.48 -25.08
CA ASP A 23 17.41 -8.05 -24.43
C ASP A 23 17.12 -6.57 -24.73
N CYS A 24 15.86 -6.17 -24.58
CA CYS A 24 15.44 -4.77 -24.54
C CYS A 24 14.40 -4.60 -23.44
N VAL A 25 14.54 -3.50 -22.69
CA VAL A 25 13.67 -3.16 -21.56
C VAL A 25 12.77 -1.98 -21.94
N VAL A 26 11.47 -2.21 -21.91
CA VAL A 26 10.45 -1.25 -22.35
C VAL A 26 9.55 -0.86 -21.18
N VAL A 27 9.87 0.25 -20.51
CA VAL A 27 9.16 0.71 -19.30
C VAL A 27 8.86 2.20 -19.33
N GLY A 28 7.79 2.60 -18.65
CA GLY A 28 7.43 4.02 -18.53
C GLY A 28 8.49 4.87 -17.82
N GLY A 29 8.50 6.18 -18.10
CA GLY A 29 9.36 7.15 -17.43
C GLY A 29 10.82 7.20 -17.92
N ILE A 30 11.11 6.53 -19.03
CA ILE A 30 12.35 6.62 -19.79
C ILE A 30 12.01 7.23 -21.16
N ASP A 31 12.99 7.85 -21.79
CA ASP A 31 12.84 8.48 -23.09
C ASP A 31 12.33 7.48 -24.17
N MET A 32 11.30 7.90 -24.89
CA MET A 32 10.62 7.06 -25.88
C MET A 32 11.50 6.75 -27.09
N VAL A 33 12.28 7.74 -27.55
CA VAL A 33 13.12 7.62 -28.74
C VAL A 33 14.25 6.62 -28.50
N SER A 34 14.87 6.66 -27.32
CA SER A 34 15.91 5.70 -26.93
C SER A 34 15.40 4.25 -26.95
N GLN A 35 14.22 3.99 -26.39
CA GLN A 35 13.61 2.65 -26.41
C GLN A 35 13.20 2.22 -27.82
N ALA A 36 12.68 3.13 -28.64
CA ALA A 36 12.32 2.83 -30.02
C ALA A 36 13.55 2.45 -30.86
N LEU A 37 14.69 3.10 -30.61
CA LEU A 37 15.97 2.76 -31.24
C LEU A 37 16.49 1.38 -30.78
N GLU A 38 16.32 1.02 -29.50
CA GLU A 38 16.68 -0.31 -29.02
C GLU A 38 15.79 -1.40 -29.62
N LEU A 39 14.48 -1.16 -29.73
CA LEU A 39 13.53 -2.07 -30.36
C LEU A 39 13.82 -2.27 -31.85
N SER A 40 14.21 -1.22 -32.57
CA SER A 40 14.53 -1.30 -34.01
C SER A 40 15.76 -2.16 -34.31
N ARG A 41 16.64 -2.36 -33.31
CA ARG A 41 17.79 -3.29 -33.38
C ARG A 41 17.38 -4.77 -33.32
N LYS A 42 16.08 -5.07 -33.24
CA LYS A 42 15.50 -6.43 -33.26
C LYS A 42 16.10 -7.32 -32.15
N PRO A 43 15.89 -6.97 -30.87
CA PRO A 43 16.33 -7.79 -29.75
C PRO A 43 15.68 -9.18 -29.79
N HIS A 44 16.34 -10.17 -29.19
CA HIS A 44 15.83 -11.53 -29.08
C HIS A 44 14.72 -11.65 -28.01
N VAL A 45 14.83 -10.87 -26.93
CA VAL A 45 13.88 -10.84 -25.81
C VAL A 45 13.47 -9.39 -25.54
N VAL A 46 12.17 -9.14 -25.42
CA VAL A 46 11.62 -7.84 -25.01
C VAL A 46 10.90 -8.02 -23.69
N ILE A 47 11.25 -7.22 -22.70
CA ILE A 47 10.69 -7.29 -21.35
C ILE A 47 10.06 -5.94 -21.07
N ALA A 48 8.76 -5.91 -20.85
CA ALA A 48 8.01 -4.67 -20.93
C ALA A 48 6.89 -4.55 -19.90
N THR A 49 6.54 -3.31 -19.55
CA THR A 49 5.24 -3.00 -18.94
C THR A 49 4.18 -2.80 -20.03
N PRO A 50 2.95 -3.32 -19.87
CA PRO A 50 1.91 -3.29 -20.93
C PRO A 50 1.70 -1.90 -21.53
N GLY A 51 1.41 -0.88 -20.71
CA GLY A 51 1.14 0.47 -21.21
C GLY A 51 2.29 1.05 -22.04
N ARG A 52 3.55 0.89 -21.62
CA ARG A 52 4.68 1.40 -22.43
C ARG A 52 4.86 0.64 -23.74
N LEU A 53 4.66 -0.68 -23.74
CA LEU A 53 4.74 -1.45 -24.98
C LEU A 53 3.60 -1.09 -25.93
N ALA A 54 2.39 -0.91 -25.40
CA ALA A 54 1.24 -0.43 -26.15
C ALA A 54 1.51 0.96 -26.75
N ASP A 55 2.09 1.89 -26.00
CA ASP A 55 2.50 3.21 -26.51
C ASP A 55 3.45 3.06 -27.72
N HIS A 56 4.45 2.17 -27.65
CA HIS A 56 5.38 1.92 -28.76
C HIS A 56 4.68 1.34 -29.98
N ILE A 57 3.73 0.42 -29.79
CA ILE A 57 2.93 -0.15 -30.88
C ILE A 57 2.05 0.92 -31.54
N ARG A 58 1.51 1.88 -30.78
CA ARG A 58 0.69 2.97 -31.33
C ARG A 58 1.51 4.05 -32.02
N SER A 59 2.71 4.35 -31.51
CA SER A 59 3.47 5.55 -31.89
C SER A 59 4.67 5.26 -32.80
N SER A 60 5.01 4.01 -33.08
CA SER A 60 6.24 3.69 -33.83
C SER A 60 6.09 2.48 -34.74
N ASP A 61 6.46 2.66 -36.01
CA ASP A 61 6.51 1.59 -37.03
C ASP A 61 7.92 0.97 -37.16
N THR A 62 8.84 1.30 -36.25
CA THR A 62 10.26 0.95 -36.34
C THR A 62 10.57 -0.50 -35.93
N PHE A 63 9.61 -1.20 -35.35
CA PHE A 63 9.73 -2.60 -34.92
C PHE A 63 8.44 -3.36 -35.21
N ASN A 64 8.51 -4.69 -35.20
CA ASN A 64 7.30 -5.53 -35.27
C ASN A 64 7.42 -6.75 -34.38
N LEU A 65 6.27 -7.25 -33.93
CA LEU A 65 6.18 -8.40 -33.04
C LEU A 65 5.78 -9.68 -33.79
N LYS A 66 5.68 -9.64 -35.13
CA LYS A 66 5.19 -10.74 -35.98
C LYS A 66 6.03 -12.02 -35.92
N LYS A 67 7.26 -11.96 -35.40
CA LYS A 67 8.16 -13.11 -35.25
C LYS A 67 8.19 -13.69 -33.84
N ILE A 68 7.38 -13.17 -32.91
CA ILE A 68 7.33 -13.69 -31.54
C ILE A 68 6.85 -15.13 -31.53
N LYS A 69 7.64 -16.00 -30.89
CA LYS A 69 7.32 -17.42 -30.67
C LYS A 69 6.76 -17.69 -29.27
N PHE A 70 7.15 -16.87 -28.29
CA PHE A 70 6.78 -17.04 -26.88
C PHE A 70 6.23 -15.72 -26.33
N LEU A 71 5.04 -15.77 -25.72
CA LEU A 71 4.47 -14.68 -24.94
C LEU A 71 4.41 -15.10 -23.48
N VAL A 72 5.06 -14.34 -22.60
CA VAL A 72 5.06 -14.59 -21.15
C VAL A 72 4.34 -13.46 -20.45
N LEU A 73 3.31 -13.81 -19.67
CA LEU A 73 2.59 -12.90 -18.79
C LEU A 73 2.94 -13.25 -17.34
N ASP A 74 3.78 -12.43 -16.71
CA ASP A 74 4.19 -12.58 -15.32
C ASP A 74 3.38 -11.64 -14.40
N GLU A 75 3.16 -12.04 -13.14
CA GLU A 75 2.24 -11.38 -12.18
C GLU A 75 0.83 -11.16 -12.79
N ALA A 76 0.31 -12.20 -13.47
CA ALA A 76 -0.86 -12.09 -14.32
C ALA A 76 -2.17 -11.75 -13.58
N ASP A 77 -2.27 -12.06 -12.28
CA ASP A 77 -3.37 -11.62 -11.43
C ASP A 77 -3.50 -10.10 -11.43
N ARG A 78 -2.38 -9.36 -11.50
CA ARG A 78 -2.36 -7.89 -11.57
C ARG A 78 -2.64 -7.35 -12.96
N LEU A 79 -2.19 -8.07 -13.99
CA LEU A 79 -2.45 -7.69 -15.38
C LEU A 79 -3.94 -7.78 -15.73
N LEU A 80 -4.68 -8.67 -15.04
CA LEU A 80 -6.07 -9.01 -15.33
C LEU A 80 -7.05 -8.54 -14.24
N GLU A 81 -6.59 -7.84 -13.19
CA GLU A 81 -7.46 -7.35 -12.11
C GLU A 81 -8.30 -6.16 -12.58
N GLN A 82 -9.62 -6.32 -12.60
CA GLN A 82 -10.55 -5.24 -12.95
C GLN A 82 -10.61 -4.20 -11.82
N GLY A 83 -10.52 -2.91 -12.15
CA GLY A 83 -10.91 -1.80 -11.26
C GLY A 83 -9.82 -0.85 -10.75
N CYS A 84 -8.53 -1.23 -10.70
CA CYS A 84 -7.45 -0.34 -10.20
C CYS A 84 -6.42 0.08 -11.26
N THR A 85 -6.19 -0.75 -12.28
CA THR A 85 -5.31 -0.45 -13.42
C THR A 85 -5.92 -1.10 -14.66
N ASP A 86 -6.65 -0.35 -15.47
CA ASP A 86 -7.27 -0.92 -16.66
C ASP A 86 -6.24 -1.09 -17.79
N PHE A 87 -5.41 -2.13 -17.68
CA PHE A 87 -4.48 -2.54 -18.74
C PHE A 87 -5.18 -3.34 -19.84
N THR A 88 -6.50 -3.53 -19.76
CA THR A 88 -7.26 -4.38 -20.68
C THR A 88 -7.05 -3.92 -22.12
N GLN A 89 -7.22 -2.63 -22.39
CA GLN A 89 -7.04 -2.06 -23.74
C GLN A 89 -5.59 -2.20 -24.24
N ASP A 90 -4.62 -1.98 -23.35
CA ASP A 90 -3.20 -2.11 -23.70
C ASP A 90 -2.84 -3.57 -24.01
N LEU A 91 -3.36 -4.51 -23.22
CA LEU A 91 -3.18 -5.94 -23.44
C LEU A 91 -3.87 -6.42 -24.71
N GLU A 92 -5.09 -5.98 -24.99
CA GLU A 92 -5.80 -6.27 -26.24
C GLU A 92 -4.99 -5.82 -27.46
N LEU A 93 -4.46 -4.59 -27.43
CA LEU A 93 -3.59 -4.08 -28.49
C LEU A 93 -2.34 -4.94 -28.66
N ILE A 94 -1.63 -5.26 -27.57
CA ILE A 94 -0.44 -6.11 -27.61
C ILE A 94 -0.79 -7.50 -28.17
N LEU A 95 -1.89 -8.10 -27.71
CA LEU A 95 -2.35 -9.42 -28.15
C LEU A 95 -2.72 -9.44 -29.63
N SER A 96 -3.22 -8.33 -30.17
CA SER A 96 -3.50 -8.16 -31.60
C SER A 96 -2.22 -8.03 -32.45
N ALA A 97 -1.15 -7.47 -31.88
CA ALA A 97 0.12 -7.26 -32.56
C ALA A 97 1.01 -8.52 -32.61
N VAL A 98 0.80 -9.48 -31.71
CA VAL A 98 1.55 -10.74 -31.65
C VAL A 98 0.89 -11.86 -32.45
N PRO A 99 1.66 -12.82 -33.01
CA PRO A 99 1.09 -13.91 -33.82
C PRO A 99 0.14 -14.81 -33.04
N ALA A 100 -0.94 -15.26 -33.67
CA ALA A 100 -1.87 -16.24 -33.08
C ALA A 100 -1.17 -17.58 -32.77
N LYS A 101 -0.30 -18.05 -33.67
CA LYS A 101 0.52 -19.26 -33.48
C LYS A 101 1.77 -18.93 -32.67
N ARG A 102 1.63 -19.01 -31.34
CA ARG A 102 2.71 -18.81 -30.36
C ARG A 102 2.49 -19.69 -29.13
N GLN A 103 3.54 -19.93 -28.36
CA GLN A 103 3.41 -20.49 -27.02
C GLN A 103 3.14 -19.35 -26.03
N THR A 104 2.06 -19.46 -25.26
CA THR A 104 1.72 -18.48 -24.21
C THR A 104 1.93 -19.11 -22.85
N LEU A 105 2.69 -18.44 -21.98
CA LEU A 105 2.96 -18.84 -20.61
C LEU A 105 2.38 -17.76 -19.68
N LEU A 106 1.65 -18.18 -18.66
CA LEU A 106 1.04 -17.29 -17.68
C LEU A 106 1.51 -17.72 -16.29
N PHE A 107 2.10 -16.78 -15.56
CA PHE A 107 2.59 -16.96 -14.20
C PHE A 107 1.89 -15.98 -13.27
N SER A 108 1.44 -16.47 -12.13
CA SER A 108 0.91 -15.64 -11.05
C SER A 108 1.14 -16.32 -9.71
N ALA A 109 1.36 -15.51 -8.67
CA ALA A 109 1.49 -15.98 -7.30
C ALA A 109 0.14 -16.32 -6.66
N THR A 110 -0.99 -15.84 -7.19
CA THR A 110 -2.31 -16.10 -6.61
C THR A 110 -3.32 -16.47 -7.70
N LEU A 111 -4.16 -17.46 -7.40
CA LEU A 111 -5.27 -17.80 -8.26
C LEU A 111 -6.45 -16.86 -7.96
N THR A 112 -6.76 -15.97 -8.90
CA THR A 112 -7.94 -15.09 -8.84
C THR A 112 -9.12 -15.71 -9.59
N ASP A 113 -10.33 -15.26 -9.28
CA ASP A 113 -11.54 -15.72 -9.99
C ASP A 113 -11.45 -15.42 -11.49
N THR A 114 -10.89 -14.25 -11.86
CA THR A 114 -10.61 -13.88 -13.25
C THR A 114 -9.69 -14.88 -13.96
N LEU A 115 -8.66 -15.39 -13.28
CA LEU A 115 -7.78 -16.42 -13.83
C LEU A 115 -8.47 -17.77 -13.95
N GLN A 116 -9.38 -18.10 -13.02
CA GLN A 116 -10.20 -19.31 -13.11
C GLN A 116 -11.20 -19.26 -14.27
N GLU A 117 -11.80 -18.10 -14.52
CA GLU A 117 -12.66 -17.87 -15.69
C GLU A 117 -11.86 -17.97 -16.99
N LEU A 118 -10.69 -17.34 -17.06
CA LEU A 118 -9.80 -17.43 -18.21
C LEU A 118 -9.42 -18.89 -18.50
N LYS A 119 -9.16 -19.69 -17.46
CA LYS A 119 -8.94 -21.13 -17.58
C LYS A 119 -10.14 -21.87 -18.19
N LYS A 120 -11.37 -21.52 -17.80
CA LYS A 120 -12.60 -22.15 -18.33
C LYS A 120 -12.85 -21.79 -19.79
N ILE A 121 -12.50 -20.57 -20.18
CA ILE A 121 -12.76 -20.04 -21.53
C ILE A 121 -11.63 -20.40 -22.51
N ALA A 122 -10.43 -20.75 -22.01
CA ALA A 122 -9.27 -21.07 -22.85
C ALA A 122 -9.53 -22.30 -23.75
N MET A 123 -9.78 -22.04 -25.04
CA MET A 123 -10.08 -23.07 -26.05
C MET A 123 -8.96 -24.10 -26.27
N ASN A 124 -7.70 -23.73 -25.98
CA ASN A 124 -6.53 -24.55 -26.28
C ASN A 124 -6.17 -25.58 -25.19
N LYS A 125 -7.04 -25.82 -24.19
CA LYS A 125 -6.77 -26.74 -23.05
C LYS A 125 -5.36 -26.54 -22.46
N PRO A 126 -5.06 -25.39 -21.84
CA PRO A 126 -3.72 -25.09 -21.35
C PRO A 126 -3.29 -26.10 -20.28
N PHE A 127 -2.00 -26.46 -20.26
CA PHE A 127 -1.42 -27.15 -19.11
C PHE A 127 -1.54 -26.23 -17.90
N PHE A 128 -2.16 -26.75 -16.83
CA PHE A 128 -2.40 -25.99 -15.61
C PHE A 128 -1.75 -26.70 -14.43
N TRP A 129 -0.84 -26.00 -13.77
CA TRP A 129 -0.22 -26.46 -12.55
C TRP A 129 -0.49 -25.46 -11.43
N GLU A 130 -0.92 -25.96 -10.29
CA GLU A 130 -1.19 -25.19 -9.09
C GLU A 130 -0.57 -25.92 -7.91
N SER A 131 0.24 -25.19 -7.13
CA SER A 131 0.72 -25.68 -5.84
C SER A 131 -0.42 -25.62 -4.84
N LYS A 132 -1.02 -26.76 -4.52
CA LYS A 132 -2.08 -26.86 -3.52
C LYS A 132 -1.46 -26.91 -2.12
N THR A 133 -1.66 -25.87 -1.33
CA THR A 133 -1.32 -25.86 0.10
C THR A 133 -2.58 -25.51 0.89
N GLU A 134 -2.88 -26.27 1.95
CA GLU A 134 -4.06 -26.01 2.81
C GLU A 134 -4.01 -24.64 3.47
N VAL A 135 -2.79 -24.19 3.77
CA VAL A 135 -2.44 -22.89 4.32
C VAL A 135 -1.78 -22.05 3.22
N ARG A 136 -2.28 -20.84 2.98
CA ARG A 136 -1.74 -19.93 1.94
C ARG A 136 -0.45 -19.21 2.34
N THR A 137 -0.04 -19.38 3.59
CA THR A 137 1.18 -18.83 4.20
C THR A 137 2.15 -19.96 4.51
N VAL A 138 3.43 -19.64 4.61
CA VAL A 138 4.48 -20.63 4.88
C VAL A 138 4.30 -21.21 6.28
N THR A 139 4.45 -22.52 6.45
CA THR A 139 4.22 -23.23 7.72
C THR A 139 5.16 -22.76 8.83
N GLU A 140 6.39 -22.37 8.48
CA GLU A 140 7.42 -21.92 9.41
C GLU A 140 7.29 -20.44 9.82
N LEU A 141 6.24 -19.77 9.35
CA LEU A 141 5.96 -18.37 9.64
C LEU A 141 5.14 -18.21 10.93
N ASP A 142 5.72 -17.58 11.95
CA ASP A 142 5.00 -17.15 13.15
C ASP A 142 4.25 -15.84 12.87
N GLN A 143 2.92 -15.92 12.81
CA GLN A 143 2.04 -14.81 12.46
C GLN A 143 1.37 -14.26 13.71
N ARG A 144 1.68 -13.00 14.02
CA ARG A 144 1.18 -12.33 15.21
C ARG A 144 0.49 -11.01 14.91
N TYR A 145 -0.42 -10.62 15.79
CA TYR A 145 -1.00 -9.29 15.84
C TYR A 145 -0.65 -8.61 17.15
N LEU A 146 -0.60 -7.28 17.14
CA LEU A 146 -0.49 -6.46 18.34
C LEU A 146 -1.60 -5.41 18.30
N LEU A 147 -2.49 -5.44 19.30
CA LEU A 147 -3.56 -4.46 19.42
C LEU A 147 -3.00 -3.16 20.01
N VAL A 148 -3.05 -2.07 19.24
CA VAL A 148 -2.50 -0.77 19.63
C VAL A 148 -3.50 0.36 19.35
N PRO A 149 -3.63 1.35 20.26
CA PRO A 149 -4.35 2.57 19.94
C PRO A 149 -3.64 3.35 18.82
N GLU A 150 -4.41 3.93 17.88
CA GLU A 150 -3.85 4.64 16.71
C GLU A 150 -2.84 5.73 17.09
N ARG A 151 -3.07 6.44 18.20
CA ARG A 151 -2.26 7.59 18.63
C ARG A 151 -0.87 7.23 19.14
N VAL A 152 -0.64 5.98 19.52
CA VAL A 152 0.61 5.53 20.17
C VAL A 152 1.33 4.46 19.34
N LYS A 153 0.83 4.18 18.14
CA LYS A 153 1.28 3.11 17.25
C LYS A 153 2.77 3.22 16.93
N GLU A 154 3.28 4.42 16.71
CA GLU A 154 4.69 4.66 16.40
C GLU A 154 5.61 4.34 17.59
N ALA A 155 5.16 4.56 18.84
CA ALA A 155 5.93 4.22 20.02
C ALA A 155 6.05 2.70 20.18
N PHE A 156 4.95 1.96 19.95
CA PHE A 156 4.99 0.50 19.88
C PHE A 156 5.93 0.01 18.76
N LEU A 157 5.88 0.62 17.58
CA LEU A 157 6.79 0.27 16.48
C LEU A 157 8.26 0.40 16.89
N VAL A 158 8.64 1.53 17.50
CA VAL A 158 10.00 1.77 17.98
C VAL A 158 10.41 0.72 19.01
N GLN A 159 9.53 0.42 19.98
CA GLN A 159 9.81 -0.57 21.01
C GLN A 159 10.00 -1.98 20.43
N ILE A 160 9.18 -2.38 19.44
CA ILE A 160 9.31 -3.67 18.75
C ILE A 160 10.65 -3.75 18.01
N ILE A 161 11.03 -2.69 17.30
CA ILE A 161 12.30 -2.63 16.57
C ILE A 161 13.47 -2.72 17.54
N GLN A 162 13.44 -1.96 18.63
CA GLN A 162 14.48 -1.98 19.67
C GLN A 162 14.63 -3.39 20.24
N LYS A 163 13.53 -4.02 20.65
CA LYS A 163 13.52 -5.39 21.17
C LYS A 163 14.18 -6.37 20.20
N PHE A 164 13.84 -6.33 18.90
CA PHE A 164 14.47 -7.23 17.94
C PHE A 164 15.95 -6.93 17.71
N GLN A 165 16.38 -5.68 17.75
CA GLN A 165 17.79 -5.34 17.64
C GLN A 165 18.59 -5.80 18.86
N ASP A 166 18.01 -5.68 20.06
CA ASP A 166 18.63 -6.12 21.31
C ASP A 166 18.76 -7.65 21.38
N GLU A 167 17.71 -8.37 20.96
CA GLU A 167 17.71 -9.84 20.92
C GLU A 167 18.55 -10.39 19.74
N HIS A 168 18.54 -9.69 18.61
CA HIS A 168 19.09 -10.17 17.35
C HIS A 168 19.69 -9.03 16.49
N GLU A 169 20.95 -8.71 16.72
CA GLU A 169 21.66 -7.63 16.01
C GLU A 169 21.63 -7.82 14.48
N ASP A 170 21.68 -9.06 13.98
CA ASP A 170 21.77 -9.40 12.55
C ASP A 170 20.44 -9.55 11.82
N TRP A 171 19.31 -9.36 12.52
CA TRP A 171 18.01 -9.54 11.89
C TRP A 171 17.63 -8.37 10.98
N SER A 172 17.15 -8.73 9.80
CA SER A 172 16.60 -7.81 8.83
C SER A 172 15.09 -7.68 9.01
N ILE A 173 14.61 -6.43 8.99
CA ILE A 173 13.22 -6.04 9.23
C ILE A 173 12.69 -5.29 8.02
N ILE A 174 11.49 -5.66 7.55
CA ILE A 174 10.73 -4.85 6.61
C ILE A 174 9.45 -4.33 7.28
N ILE A 175 9.17 -3.04 7.12
CA ILE A 175 8.02 -2.36 7.71
C ILE A 175 7.11 -1.87 6.59
N PHE A 176 5.88 -2.38 6.54
CA PHE A 176 4.90 -2.00 5.53
C PHE A 176 3.95 -0.92 6.01
N THR A 177 3.81 0.12 5.21
CA THR A 177 2.92 1.27 5.46
C THR A 177 1.92 1.47 4.32
N ASN A 178 0.82 2.17 4.62
CA ASN A 178 -0.26 2.42 3.66
C ASN A 178 0.04 3.54 2.64
N THR A 179 0.78 4.58 3.03
CA THR A 179 0.99 5.79 2.20
C THR A 179 2.47 6.11 2.05
N CYS A 180 2.81 6.76 0.93
CA CYS A 180 4.19 7.23 0.68
C CYS A 180 4.64 8.26 1.72
N LYS A 181 3.73 9.14 2.17
CA LYS A 181 4.01 10.13 3.21
C LYS A 181 4.37 9.45 4.52
N MET A 182 3.54 8.49 4.98
CA MET A 182 3.82 7.73 6.20
C MET A 182 5.13 6.94 6.10
N CYS A 183 5.38 6.29 4.95
CA CYS A 183 6.65 5.59 4.69
C CYS A 183 7.87 6.50 4.90
N GLN A 184 7.79 7.75 4.42
CA GLN A 184 8.88 8.72 4.54
C GLN A 184 9.00 9.27 5.96
N ILE A 185 7.88 9.59 6.63
CA ILE A 185 7.85 10.05 8.03
C ILE A 185 8.48 9.00 8.94
N LEU A 186 8.06 7.73 8.83
CA LEU A 186 8.62 6.66 9.66
C LEU A 186 10.12 6.48 9.40
N ASN A 187 10.57 6.55 8.15
CA ASN A 187 12.01 6.47 7.85
C ASN A 187 12.81 7.64 8.45
N MET A 188 12.29 8.87 8.42
CA MET A 188 12.94 10.03 9.04
C MET A 188 12.97 9.90 10.57
N MET A 189 11.84 9.50 11.16
CA MET A 189 11.69 9.30 12.59
C MET A 189 12.66 8.22 13.09
N LEU A 190 12.65 7.02 12.49
CA LEU A 190 13.52 5.91 12.88
C LEU A 190 15.01 6.28 12.80
N ARG A 191 15.42 7.06 11.79
CA ARG A 191 16.80 7.57 11.69
C ARG A 191 17.18 8.50 12.85
N ARG A 192 16.25 9.32 13.35
CA ARG A 192 16.48 10.19 14.52
C ARG A 192 16.55 9.39 15.83
N PHE A 193 15.94 8.20 15.87
CA PHE A 193 16.12 7.22 16.92
C PHE A 193 17.35 6.31 16.69
N ASN A 194 18.29 6.73 15.84
CA ASN A 194 19.52 6.01 15.52
C ASN A 194 19.33 4.62 14.91
N PHE A 195 18.15 4.29 14.36
CA PHE A 195 17.95 3.09 13.59
C PHE A 195 18.37 3.32 12.13
N PRO A 196 19.42 2.63 11.62
CA PRO A 196 19.77 2.71 10.22
C PRO A 196 18.64 2.08 9.40
N CYS A 197 17.93 2.90 8.62
CA CYS A 197 16.85 2.43 7.77
C CYS A 197 16.80 3.14 6.41
N GLY A 198 16.13 2.50 5.45
CA GLY A 198 15.81 3.07 4.15
C GLY A 198 14.32 3.10 3.88
N ALA A 199 13.85 4.08 3.10
CA ALA A 199 12.48 4.16 2.60
C ALA A 199 12.38 3.62 1.18
N LEU A 200 11.26 2.99 0.84
CA LEU A 200 10.95 2.49 -0.48
C LEU A 200 9.47 2.74 -0.81
N HIS A 201 9.20 3.81 -1.55
CA HIS A 201 7.85 4.19 -1.96
C HIS A 201 7.81 4.74 -3.40
N SER A 202 6.61 4.86 -3.99
CA SER A 202 6.46 5.18 -5.42
C SER A 202 6.84 6.61 -5.82
N MET A 203 6.82 7.56 -4.88
CA MET A 203 7.24 8.95 -5.13
C MET A 203 8.76 9.11 -5.34
N MET A 204 9.57 8.16 -4.87
CA MET A 204 11.03 8.18 -5.03
C MET A 204 11.45 8.09 -6.50
N LYS A 205 12.60 8.66 -6.84
CA LYS A 205 13.19 8.45 -8.18
C LYS A 205 13.63 7.00 -8.32
N GLN A 206 13.49 6.45 -9.52
CA GLN A 206 13.84 5.04 -9.80
C GLN A 206 15.26 4.67 -9.36
N LYS A 207 16.24 5.52 -9.69
CA LYS A 207 17.65 5.36 -9.29
C LYS A 207 17.82 5.29 -7.76
N GLN A 208 17.06 6.09 -7.02
CA GLN A 208 17.08 6.07 -5.55
C GLN A 208 16.50 4.76 -5.01
N ARG A 209 15.38 4.28 -5.58
CA ARG A 209 14.78 2.99 -5.19
C ARG A 209 15.75 1.82 -5.35
N PHE A 210 16.44 1.75 -6.50
CA PHE A 210 17.48 0.73 -6.74
C PHE A 210 18.66 0.87 -5.77
N SER A 211 19.13 2.10 -5.53
CA SER A 211 20.22 2.34 -4.59
C SER A 211 19.86 1.94 -3.15
N THR A 212 18.65 2.28 -2.68
CA THR A 212 18.16 1.87 -1.37
C THR A 212 18.07 0.35 -1.28
N LEU A 213 17.50 -0.32 -2.28
CA LEU A 213 17.40 -1.77 -2.26
C LEU A 213 18.77 -2.45 -2.29
N ALA A 214 19.72 -1.95 -3.08
CA ALA A 214 21.09 -2.46 -3.11
C ALA A 214 21.76 -2.35 -1.73
N LYS A 215 21.61 -1.20 -1.06
CA LYS A 215 22.13 -0.99 0.31
C LYS A 215 21.49 -1.92 1.34
N PHE A 216 20.19 -2.19 1.19
CA PHE A 216 19.49 -3.17 2.03
C PHE A 216 20.00 -4.59 1.78
N LYS A 217 20.16 -4.98 0.51
CA LYS A 217 20.70 -6.29 0.11
C LYS A 217 22.13 -6.53 0.60
N SER A 218 22.94 -5.47 0.67
CA SER A 218 24.31 -5.52 1.19
C SER A 218 24.40 -5.31 2.70
N SER A 219 23.27 -5.36 3.42
CA SER A 219 23.20 -5.18 4.88
C SER A 219 23.81 -3.87 5.43
N ILE A 220 23.92 -2.81 4.60
CA ILE A 220 24.38 -1.48 5.05
C ILE A 220 23.40 -0.92 6.09
N PHE A 221 22.12 -1.22 5.91
CA PHE A 221 21.10 -1.05 6.94
C PHE A 221 20.19 -2.28 6.93
N LYS A 222 19.68 -2.63 8.11
CA LYS A 222 18.89 -3.85 8.31
C LYS A 222 17.38 -3.59 8.35
N ILE A 223 16.95 -2.32 8.31
CA ILE A 223 15.52 -1.95 8.35
C ILE A 223 15.10 -1.27 7.04
N LEU A 224 14.05 -1.78 6.40
CA LEU A 224 13.46 -1.20 5.20
C LEU A 224 11.99 -0.82 5.45
N VAL A 225 11.65 0.45 5.33
CA VAL A 225 10.25 0.92 5.37
C VAL A 225 9.74 0.99 3.93
N ALA A 226 8.63 0.33 3.62
CA ALA A 226 8.11 0.24 2.26
C ALA A 226 6.59 0.40 2.18
N THR A 227 6.10 0.79 1.01
CA THR A 227 4.68 0.66 0.64
C THR A 227 4.42 -0.59 -0.20
N ASP A 228 3.17 -1.03 -0.26
CA ASP A 228 2.77 -2.18 -1.09
C ASP A 228 3.13 -2.01 -2.57
N VAL A 229 2.90 -0.81 -3.10
CA VAL A 229 3.18 -0.53 -4.52
C VAL A 229 4.67 -0.62 -4.83
N ALA A 230 5.50 -0.20 -3.88
CA ALA A 230 6.94 -0.09 -4.11
C ALA A 230 7.70 -1.38 -3.84
N SER A 231 7.16 -2.28 -3.01
CA SER A 231 7.74 -3.58 -2.67
C SER A 231 7.33 -4.72 -3.61
N ARG A 232 6.22 -4.56 -4.35
CA ARG A 232 5.80 -5.53 -5.36
C ARG A 232 6.68 -5.47 -6.60
N GLY A 233 7.03 -6.64 -7.12
CA GLY A 233 7.95 -6.75 -8.25
C GLY A 233 9.38 -6.30 -7.95
N LEU A 234 9.73 -6.07 -6.68
CA LEU A 234 11.11 -6.03 -6.24
C LEU A 234 11.46 -7.35 -5.56
N ASP A 235 12.48 -8.00 -6.08
CA ASP A 235 13.30 -8.98 -5.39
C ASP A 235 13.95 -8.34 -4.16
N ILE A 236 13.16 -8.31 -3.08
CA ILE A 236 13.61 -8.02 -1.73
C ILE A 236 14.11 -9.35 -1.15
N PRO A 237 15.33 -9.39 -0.58
CA PRO A 237 15.86 -10.61 0.01
C PRO A 237 14.93 -11.09 1.13
N THR A 238 14.93 -12.39 1.39
CA THR A 238 14.17 -12.96 2.52
C THR A 238 14.61 -12.26 3.80
N VAL A 239 13.65 -11.65 4.49
CA VAL A 239 13.87 -10.96 5.77
C VAL A 239 13.51 -11.86 6.94
N HIS A 240 13.97 -11.52 8.14
CA HIS A 240 13.63 -12.26 9.35
C HIS A 240 12.27 -11.81 9.90
N VAL A 241 12.05 -10.49 9.94
CA VAL A 241 10.84 -9.89 10.52
C VAL A 241 10.09 -9.06 9.49
N VAL A 242 8.78 -9.30 9.39
CA VAL A 242 7.85 -8.46 8.64
C VAL A 242 6.92 -7.74 9.62
N ILE A 243 6.97 -6.41 9.63
CA ILE A 243 6.07 -5.58 10.46
C ILE A 243 5.06 -4.89 9.55
N ASN A 244 3.78 -5.22 9.71
CA ASN A 244 2.70 -4.45 9.11
C ASN A 244 2.35 -3.29 10.05
N HIS A 245 2.91 -2.10 9.80
CA HIS A 245 2.56 -0.90 10.57
C HIS A 245 1.07 -0.56 10.42
N ASN A 246 0.50 -0.83 9.24
CA ASN A 246 -0.94 -0.76 9.03
C ASN A 246 -1.45 -2.12 8.56
N THR A 247 -2.55 -2.57 9.16
CA THR A 247 -3.28 -3.77 8.72
C THR A 247 -3.62 -3.66 7.24
N PRO A 248 -3.28 -4.66 6.40
CA PRO A 248 -3.59 -4.63 4.97
C PRO A 248 -5.10 -4.60 4.73
N GLY A 249 -5.55 -3.76 3.79
CA GLY A 249 -6.97 -3.65 3.46
C GLY A 249 -7.55 -4.87 2.73
N LEU A 250 -6.71 -5.77 2.21
CA LEU A 250 -7.12 -6.99 1.53
C LEU A 250 -6.23 -8.18 1.98
N PRO A 251 -6.81 -9.36 2.24
CA PRO A 251 -6.04 -10.54 2.65
C PRO A 251 -4.95 -10.98 1.67
N LYS A 252 -5.18 -10.82 0.36
CA LYS A 252 -4.16 -11.10 -0.66
C LYS A 252 -2.89 -10.27 -0.44
N ILE A 253 -3.05 -8.99 -0.08
CA ILE A 253 -1.92 -8.09 0.20
C ILE A 253 -1.15 -8.58 1.43
N TYR A 254 -1.86 -9.01 2.48
CA TYR A 254 -1.25 -9.60 3.65
C TYR A 254 -0.35 -10.79 3.29
N ILE A 255 -0.86 -11.75 2.51
CA ILE A 255 -0.12 -12.93 2.07
C ILE A 255 1.16 -12.53 1.31
N HIS A 256 1.09 -11.54 0.40
CA HIS A 256 2.26 -11.05 -0.33
C HIS A 256 3.30 -10.37 0.55
N ARG A 257 2.88 -9.67 1.62
CA ARG A 257 3.76 -9.01 2.57
C ARG A 257 4.47 -10.01 3.46
N VAL A 258 3.73 -10.92 4.10
CA VAL A 258 4.33 -11.90 5.02
C VAL A 258 5.12 -12.97 4.30
N GLY A 259 4.79 -13.24 3.03
CA GLY A 259 5.61 -14.05 2.15
C GLY A 259 6.99 -13.45 1.81
N ARG A 260 7.42 -12.34 2.44
CA ARG A 260 8.79 -11.80 2.38
C ARG A 260 9.73 -12.39 3.43
N THR A 261 9.18 -13.07 4.44
CA THR A 261 9.93 -13.83 5.44
C THR A 261 9.66 -15.33 5.26
N ALA A 262 10.30 -16.16 6.09
CA ALA A 262 10.14 -17.61 6.15
C ALA A 262 10.28 -18.34 4.80
N ARG A 263 11.08 -17.83 3.86
CA ARG A 263 11.31 -18.51 2.57
C ARG A 263 12.40 -19.58 2.70
N ALA A 264 12.27 -20.64 1.90
CA ALA A 264 13.25 -21.72 1.78
C ALA A 264 13.54 -22.44 3.11
N GLY A 265 12.50 -22.71 3.91
CA GLY A 265 12.59 -23.48 5.16
C GLY A 265 13.17 -22.72 6.35
N ARG A 266 13.37 -21.40 6.24
CA ARG A 266 13.79 -20.56 7.37
C ARG A 266 12.59 -20.21 8.25
N HIS A 267 12.83 -20.03 9.55
CA HIS A 267 11.86 -19.42 10.44
C HIS A 267 11.74 -17.92 10.17
N GLY A 268 10.53 -17.41 10.31
CA GLY A 268 10.22 -16.01 10.10
C GLY A 268 9.12 -15.54 11.03
N ILE A 269 9.14 -14.25 11.38
CA ILE A 269 8.11 -13.65 12.23
C ILE A 269 7.40 -12.55 11.44
N SER A 270 6.09 -12.49 11.55
CA SER A 270 5.31 -11.34 11.10
C SER A 270 4.47 -10.76 12.23
N ILE A 271 4.51 -9.45 12.39
CA ILE A 271 3.74 -8.71 13.41
C ILE A 271 2.87 -7.69 12.69
N THR A 272 1.58 -7.72 12.97
CA THR A 272 0.63 -6.74 12.43
C THR A 272 0.11 -5.83 13.53
N LEU A 273 0.34 -4.53 13.38
CA LEU A 273 -0.22 -3.53 14.28
C LEU A 273 -1.69 -3.31 13.92
N VAL A 274 -2.57 -3.69 14.84
CA VAL A 274 -4.02 -3.67 14.67
C VAL A 274 -4.59 -2.59 15.55
N THR A 275 -5.44 -1.73 15.01
CA THR A 275 -6.20 -0.78 15.83
C THR A 275 -7.62 -1.25 16.08
N GLN A 276 -8.32 -0.58 16.99
CA GLN A 276 -9.74 -0.81 17.25
C GLN A 276 -10.63 -0.75 16.00
N TYR A 277 -10.17 -0.07 14.94
CA TYR A 277 -10.91 0.04 13.68
C TYR A 277 -10.59 -1.11 12.71
N ASP A 278 -9.51 -1.84 12.90
CA ASP A 278 -8.98 -2.80 11.92
C ASP A 278 -9.36 -4.26 12.23
N ILE A 279 -10.13 -4.53 13.28
CA ILE A 279 -10.47 -5.89 13.74
C ILE A 279 -11.13 -6.70 12.62
N TYR A 280 -12.01 -6.09 11.82
CA TYR A 280 -12.67 -6.75 10.71
C TYR A 280 -11.68 -7.19 9.60
N LEU A 281 -10.58 -6.44 9.41
CA LEU A 281 -9.53 -6.78 8.44
C LEU A 281 -8.73 -7.98 8.91
N VAL A 282 -8.47 -8.07 10.21
CA VAL A 282 -7.81 -9.24 10.82
C VAL A 282 -8.65 -10.49 10.60
N HIS A 283 -9.95 -10.45 10.90
CA HIS A 283 -10.83 -11.59 10.65
C HIS A 283 -10.89 -11.99 9.18
N ALA A 284 -10.91 -11.02 8.25
CA ALA A 284 -10.84 -11.31 6.82
C ALA A 284 -9.51 -12.00 6.44
N ILE A 285 -8.40 -11.59 7.05
CA ILE A 285 -7.09 -12.25 6.87
C ILE A 285 -7.14 -13.68 7.40
N GLU A 286 -7.61 -13.89 8.63
CA GLU A 286 -7.68 -15.22 9.26
C GLU A 286 -8.57 -16.19 8.48
N GLN A 287 -9.68 -15.70 7.90
CA GLN A 287 -10.56 -16.48 7.04
C GLN A 287 -9.85 -16.93 5.76
N GLU A 288 -9.08 -16.05 5.12
CA GLU A 288 -8.39 -16.35 3.87
C GLU A 288 -7.15 -17.23 4.08
N THR A 289 -6.39 -16.98 5.16
CA THR A 289 -5.20 -17.79 5.52
C THR A 289 -5.57 -19.10 6.19
N LYS A 290 -6.81 -19.23 6.68
CA LYS A 290 -7.32 -20.33 7.51
C LYS A 290 -6.50 -20.54 8.78
N MET A 291 -5.90 -19.49 9.30
CA MET A 291 -5.07 -19.50 10.51
C MET A 291 -5.46 -18.33 11.42
N LYS A 292 -5.49 -18.57 12.73
CA LYS A 292 -5.64 -17.51 13.72
C LYS A 292 -4.29 -16.86 14.02
N LEU A 293 -4.27 -15.52 14.05
CA LEU A 293 -3.09 -14.76 14.44
C LEU A 293 -2.90 -14.85 15.95
N LYS A 294 -1.67 -15.05 16.40
CA LYS A 294 -1.35 -15.05 17.83
C LYS A 294 -1.15 -13.62 18.33
N GLU A 295 -1.47 -13.35 19.59
CA GLU A 295 -1.16 -12.06 20.18
C GLU A 295 0.35 -11.93 20.43
N PHE A 296 0.92 -10.78 20.06
CA PHE A 296 2.25 -10.36 20.44
C PHE A 296 2.14 -9.43 21.64
N LEU A 297 2.94 -9.67 22.68
CA LEU A 297 2.94 -8.86 23.88
C LEU A 297 4.14 -7.92 23.88
N VAL A 298 3.89 -6.66 24.23
CA VAL A 298 4.90 -5.62 24.41
C VAL A 298 4.69 -5.02 25.80
N ASP A 299 5.78 -4.75 26.50
CA ASP A 299 5.72 -4.06 27.79
C ASP A 299 5.26 -2.61 27.60
N GLU A 300 4.08 -2.28 28.13
CA GLU A 300 3.50 -0.94 28.01
C GLU A 300 4.29 0.11 28.79
N GLU A 301 5.00 -0.27 29.87
CA GLU A 301 5.81 0.67 30.64
C GLU A 301 6.97 1.22 29.81
N ASP A 302 7.61 0.37 29.02
CA ASP A 302 8.70 0.78 28.14
C ASP A 302 8.20 1.70 27.02
N VAL A 303 7.01 1.41 26.48
CA VAL A 303 6.37 2.26 25.47
C VAL A 303 6.05 3.63 26.06
N LEU A 304 5.54 3.70 27.29
CA LEU A 304 5.22 4.95 27.97
C LEU A 304 6.46 5.84 28.18
N LYS A 305 7.63 5.26 28.47
CA LYS A 305 8.90 6.00 28.65
C LYS A 305 9.30 6.76 27.37
N ILE A 306 9.08 6.16 26.20
CA ILE A 306 9.49 6.75 24.92
C ILE A 306 8.36 7.52 24.22
N LEU A 307 7.11 7.37 24.66
CA LEU A 307 5.92 7.85 23.98
C LEU A 307 5.97 9.35 23.64
N THR A 308 6.33 10.18 24.61
CA THR A 308 6.38 11.65 24.40
C THR A 308 7.45 12.01 23.38
N HIS A 309 8.64 11.41 23.50
CA HIS A 309 9.74 11.67 22.58
C HIS A 309 9.36 11.24 21.15
N VAL A 310 8.82 10.04 20.97
CA VAL A 310 8.38 9.52 19.66
C VAL A 310 7.33 10.43 19.03
N ASN A 311 6.34 10.89 19.79
CA ASN A 311 5.30 11.79 19.27
C ASN A 311 5.84 13.15 18.83
N VAL A 312 6.76 13.73 19.61
CA VAL A 312 7.43 14.99 19.26
C VAL A 312 8.26 14.81 17.99
N THR A 313 9.12 13.78 17.95
CA THR A 313 9.96 13.50 16.77
C THR A 313 9.12 13.23 15.52
N ARG A 314 8.04 12.45 15.64
CA ARG A 314 7.10 12.22 14.52
C ARG A 314 6.53 13.54 14.01
N ARG A 315 6.11 14.42 14.92
CA ARG A 315 5.51 15.71 14.56
C ARG A 315 6.51 16.64 13.88
N GLU A 316 7.75 16.65 14.35
CA GLU A 316 8.83 17.40 13.71
C GLU A 316 9.13 16.86 12.30
N CYS A 317 9.19 15.53 12.12
CA CYS A 317 9.36 14.92 10.80
C CYS A 317 8.19 15.22 9.86
N GLU A 318 6.95 15.27 10.36
CA GLU A 318 5.78 15.69 9.58
C GLU A 318 5.93 17.12 9.07
N ILE A 319 6.30 18.06 9.95
CA ILE A 319 6.50 19.48 9.61
C ILE A 319 7.64 19.64 8.60
N GLU A 320 8.76 18.96 8.83
CA GLU A 320 9.91 18.97 7.92
C GLU A 320 9.50 18.45 6.54
N LEU A 321 8.78 17.32 6.47
CA LEU A 321 8.34 16.75 5.21
C LEU A 321 7.35 17.67 4.46
N GLU A 322 6.43 18.32 5.19
CA GLU A 322 5.50 19.30 4.62
C GLU A 322 6.21 20.54 4.08
N SER A 323 7.32 20.97 4.70
CA SER A 323 8.13 22.09 4.21
C SER A 323 8.91 21.79 2.93
N THR A 324 9.13 20.50 2.60
CA THR A 324 9.89 20.08 1.42
C THR A 324 9.04 19.88 0.17
N ASP A 325 7.79 20.37 0.18
CA ASP A 325 6.87 20.27 -0.96
C ASP A 325 6.71 18.82 -1.48
N PHE A 326 6.73 17.84 -0.57
CA PHE A 326 6.76 16.42 -0.91
C PHE A 326 5.64 15.97 -1.88
N ASP A 327 4.49 16.64 -1.82
CA ASP A 327 3.33 16.39 -2.68
C ASP A 327 3.35 17.13 -4.03
N GLU A 328 4.28 18.08 -4.27
CA GLU A 328 4.35 18.85 -5.52
C GLU A 328 4.41 17.94 -6.75
N LYS A 329 5.24 16.91 -6.70
CA LYS A 329 5.40 15.98 -7.82
C LYS A 329 4.10 15.22 -8.14
N LYS A 330 3.30 14.94 -7.11
CA LYS A 330 1.98 14.32 -7.26
C LYS A 330 1.00 15.30 -7.89
N GLU A 331 1.04 16.55 -7.46
CA GLU A 331 0.18 17.62 -8.00
C GLU A 331 0.54 17.96 -9.45
N ILE A 332 1.83 18.01 -9.79
CA ILE A 332 2.32 18.18 -11.17
C ILE A 332 1.85 17.02 -12.06
N ASN A 333 2.00 15.78 -11.62
CA ASN A 333 1.57 14.62 -12.41
C ASN A 333 0.04 14.61 -12.62
N LYS A 334 -0.72 14.96 -11.58
CA LYS A 334 -2.17 15.08 -11.65
C LYS A 334 -2.61 16.20 -12.58
N ARG A 335 -1.93 17.36 -12.56
CA ARG A 335 -2.14 18.46 -13.51
C ARG A 335 -1.88 18.02 -14.94
N LYS A 336 -0.75 17.34 -15.20
CA LYS A 336 -0.43 16.80 -16.53
C LYS A 336 -1.49 15.80 -17.03
N GLN A 337 -2.00 14.95 -16.14
CA GLN A 337 -3.03 14.00 -16.48
C GLN A 337 -4.38 14.67 -16.80
N MET A 338 -4.76 15.71 -16.04
CA MET A 338 -5.94 16.51 -16.36
C MET A 338 -5.83 17.19 -17.74
N ILE A 339 -4.66 17.74 -18.07
CA ILE A 339 -4.39 18.32 -19.39
C ILE A 339 -4.53 17.25 -20.49
N LEU A 340 -3.98 16.05 -20.27
CA LEU A 340 -4.08 14.93 -21.22
C LEU A 340 -5.52 14.46 -21.44
N GLU A 341 -6.36 14.54 -20.41
CA GLU A 341 -7.81 14.28 -20.47
C GLU A 341 -8.62 15.44 -21.09
N GLY A 342 -7.96 16.51 -21.55
CA GLY A 342 -8.61 17.70 -22.13
C GLY A 342 -9.29 18.60 -21.10
N LYS A 343 -9.01 18.43 -19.80
CA LYS A 343 -9.54 19.26 -18.71
C LYS A 343 -8.53 20.33 -18.34
N ASP A 344 -8.98 21.58 -18.27
CA ASP A 344 -8.14 22.67 -17.78
C ASP A 344 -7.95 22.52 -16.25
N PRO A 345 -6.71 22.30 -15.78
CA PRO A 345 -6.42 22.08 -14.37
C PRO A 345 -6.76 23.30 -13.50
N ASP A 346 -6.67 24.53 -14.01
CA ASP A 346 -6.93 25.73 -13.22
C ASP A 346 -8.43 25.99 -13.07
N VAL A 347 -9.22 25.65 -14.10
CA VAL A 347 -10.69 25.70 -14.04
C VAL A 347 -11.24 24.64 -13.07
N GLU A 348 -10.72 23.42 -13.13
CA GLU A 348 -11.17 22.33 -12.25
C GLU A 348 -10.76 22.57 -10.79
N LEU A 349 -9.60 23.19 -10.56
CA LEU A 349 -9.12 23.56 -9.23
C LEU A 349 -9.96 24.70 -8.63
N LYS A 350 -10.36 25.70 -9.42
CA LYS A 350 -11.35 26.71 -9.03
C LYS A 350 -12.69 26.07 -8.65
N ARG A 351 -13.19 25.14 -9.47
CA ARG A 351 -14.45 24.42 -9.22
C ARG A 351 -14.40 23.62 -7.91
N LYS A 352 -13.28 22.95 -7.63
CA LYS A 352 -13.06 22.24 -6.37
C LYS A 352 -13.01 23.17 -5.16
N MET A 353 -12.26 24.28 -5.24
CA MET A 353 -12.22 25.27 -4.16
C MET A 353 -13.61 25.87 -3.88
N GLU A 354 -14.40 26.11 -4.92
CA GLU A 354 -15.76 26.61 -4.78
C GLU A 354 -16.70 25.58 -4.13
N LEU A 355 -16.63 24.32 -4.56
CA LEU A 355 -17.34 23.20 -3.93
C LEU A 355 -16.95 23.01 -2.46
N GLU A 356 -15.67 23.17 -2.12
CA GLU A 356 -15.15 23.04 -0.77
C GLU A 356 -15.66 24.18 0.13
N LYS A 357 -15.64 25.44 -0.37
CA LYS A 357 -16.28 26.58 0.30
C LYS A 357 -17.77 26.35 0.54
N ILE A 358 -18.49 25.77 -0.42
CA ILE A 358 -19.92 25.43 -0.27
C ILE A 358 -20.11 24.36 0.81
N LYS A 359 -19.28 23.30 0.82
CA LYS A 359 -19.33 22.25 1.84
C LYS A 359 -19.03 22.81 3.24
N GLU A 360 -18.02 23.66 3.36
CA GLU A 360 -17.65 24.28 4.63
C GLU A 360 -18.76 25.19 5.15
N ARG A 361 -19.38 26.00 4.28
CA ARG A 361 -20.56 26.81 4.61
C ARG A 361 -21.72 25.94 5.09
N LYS A 362 -22.03 24.84 4.40
CA LYS A 362 -23.08 23.89 4.82
C LYS A 362 -22.77 23.27 6.18
N ARG A 363 -21.52 22.88 6.44
CA ARG A 363 -21.10 22.29 7.73
C ARG A 363 -21.24 23.30 8.87
N LYS A 364 -20.79 24.55 8.67
CA LYS A 364 -20.97 25.64 9.65
C LYS A 364 -22.45 25.95 9.90
N PHE A 365 -23.28 25.91 8.84
CA PHE A 365 -24.73 26.11 8.97
C PHE A 365 -25.40 24.98 9.77
N GLN A 366 -25.06 23.73 9.49
CA GLN A 366 -25.55 22.57 10.25
C GLN A 366 -25.13 22.60 11.72
N GLN A 367 -23.88 22.99 12.02
CA GLN A 367 -23.42 23.19 13.40
C GLN A 367 -24.25 24.26 14.12
N ARG A 368 -24.48 25.42 13.50
CA ARG A 368 -25.31 26.48 14.10
C ARG A 368 -26.74 26.03 14.37
N ILE A 369 -27.33 25.24 13.47
CA ILE A 369 -28.66 24.65 13.69
C ILE A 369 -28.65 23.71 14.89
N CYS A 370 -27.67 22.81 14.99
CA CYS A 370 -27.54 21.90 16.12
C CYS A 370 -27.39 22.66 17.44
N GLU A 371 -26.49 23.64 17.51
CA GLU A 371 -26.31 24.48 18.70
C GLU A 371 -27.58 25.23 19.10
N THR A 372 -28.36 25.70 18.13
CA THR A 372 -29.63 26.40 18.38
C THR A 372 -30.69 25.45 18.93
N LEU A 373 -30.80 24.24 18.36
CA LEU A 373 -31.70 23.19 18.85
C LEU A 373 -31.34 22.72 20.26
N GLU A 374 -30.04 22.57 20.55
CA GLU A 374 -29.53 22.24 21.89
C GLU A 374 -29.86 23.33 22.91
N ARG A 375 -29.69 24.62 22.55
CA ARG A 375 -30.09 25.74 23.42
C ARG A 375 -31.60 25.77 23.69
N GLN A 376 -32.42 25.51 22.67
CA GLN A 376 -33.88 25.47 22.81
C GLN A 376 -34.37 24.29 23.65
N THR A 377 -33.75 23.11 23.49
CA THR A 377 -34.04 21.93 24.31
C THR A 377 -33.60 22.13 25.76
N ALA A 378 -32.42 22.70 26.00
CA ALA A 378 -31.92 23.04 27.33
C ALA A 378 -32.83 24.06 28.04
N THR A 379 -33.29 25.11 27.35
CA THR A 379 -34.24 26.08 27.92
C THR A 379 -35.61 25.45 28.20
N ARG A 380 -36.14 24.60 27.31
CA ARG A 380 -37.36 23.83 27.57
C ARG A 380 -37.22 22.92 28.79
N LEU A 381 -36.07 22.24 28.95
CA LEU A 381 -35.79 21.39 30.11
C LEU A 381 -35.73 22.20 31.40
N LYS A 382 -35.03 23.34 31.39
CA LYS A 382 -34.93 24.27 32.53
C LYS A 382 -36.31 24.77 32.94
N HIS A 383 -37.17 25.11 31.98
CA HIS A 383 -38.54 25.55 32.24
C HIS A 383 -39.43 24.43 32.82
N LYS A 384 -39.27 23.18 32.34
CA LYS A 384 -39.93 22.00 32.93
C LYS A 384 -39.47 21.74 34.37
N LEU A 385 -38.17 21.84 34.64
CA LEU A 385 -37.58 21.70 35.99
C LEU A 385 -38.09 22.78 36.96
N LEU A 386 -38.17 24.04 36.51
CA LEU A 386 -38.74 25.15 37.28
C LEU A 386 -40.23 24.93 37.60
N LYS A 387 -41.02 24.46 36.64
CA LYS A 387 -42.43 24.08 36.88
C LYS A 387 -42.55 22.92 37.87
N LYS A 388 -41.67 21.92 37.80
CA LYS A 388 -41.65 20.78 38.74
C LYS A 388 -41.28 21.23 40.16
N LYS A 389 -40.26 22.08 40.31
CA LYS A 389 -39.88 22.69 41.60
C LYS A 389 -41.01 23.54 42.19
N ARG A 390 -41.70 24.36 41.38
CA ARG A 390 -42.87 25.14 41.82
C ARG A 390 -44.04 24.25 42.27
N LYS A 391 -44.31 23.13 41.58
CA LYS A 391 -45.32 22.15 42.01
C LYS A 391 -44.95 21.44 43.31
N GLN A 392 -43.67 21.08 43.50
CA GLN A 392 -43.19 20.50 44.77
C GLN A 392 -43.27 21.49 45.93
N ALA A 393 -42.90 22.75 45.73
CA ALA A 393 -43.02 23.79 46.75
C ALA A 393 -44.48 24.06 47.14
N LYS A 394 -45.41 24.07 46.17
CA LYS A 394 -46.86 24.18 46.47
C LYS A 394 -47.40 22.97 47.25
N ARG A 395 -46.95 21.75 46.94
CA ARG A 395 -47.30 20.54 47.72
C ARG A 395 -46.73 20.60 49.13
N ALA A 396 -45.48 21.03 49.31
CA ALA A 396 -44.88 21.19 50.63
C ALA A 396 -45.60 22.26 51.48
N GLY A 397 -46.01 23.37 50.85
CA GLY A 397 -46.79 24.41 51.53
C GLY A 397 -48.20 23.97 51.94
N GLN A 398 -48.88 23.12 51.14
CA GLN A 398 -50.18 22.57 51.51
C GLN A 398 -50.12 21.56 52.65
N VAL A 399 -49.00 20.83 52.82
CA VAL A 399 -48.81 19.90 53.94
C VAL A 399 -48.58 20.66 55.26
N LEU A 400 -47.95 21.84 55.23
CA LEU A 400 -47.76 22.69 56.41
C LEU A 400 -49.04 23.39 56.89
N VAL A 401 -49.99 23.68 55.98
CA VAL A 401 -51.29 24.28 56.35
C VAL A 401 -52.29 23.22 56.84
N GLY A 402 -52.13 21.95 56.46
CA GLY A 402 -52.97 20.84 56.93
C GLY A 402 -52.58 20.21 58.26
N ALA A 403 -51.43 20.57 58.83
CA ALA A 403 -50.94 20.06 60.12
C ALA A 403 -51.08 21.07 61.28
N GLY A 404 -51.81 22.16 61.05
CA GLY A 404 -52.06 23.22 62.04
C GLY A 404 -53.53 23.64 62.07
N ILE A 405 -54.42 22.70 62.36
CA ILE A 405 -55.71 22.89 63.04
C ILE A 405 -55.90 21.69 63.96
#